data_AF-R9M389-F1
#
_entry.id   AF-R9M389-F1
#
_cell.length_a   1.000
_cell.length_b   1.000
_cell.length_c   1.000
_cell.angle_alpha   90.00
_cell.angle_beta   90.00
_cell.angle_gamma   90.00
#
_symmetry.space_group_name_H-M   'P 1'
#
loop_
_entity.id
_entity.type
_entity.pdbx_description
1 polymer ?
#
loop_
_entity_poly.entity_id
_entity_poly.type
_entity_poly.pdbx_seq_one_letter_code
_entity_poly.pdbx_strand_id
1 'polypeptide(L)'
;MAKKSLAVGHSAFFQTKPNLAESSFTDCDFQGSNLTSLNATKVEFSDCGLNRVDFSETRFIESCFRAADSRRSTIKGSIFSCCKFESVLFDGVTFKDCIFTDALFIHCRIIDETGKTHLLTKADFEQGSSYAGNQIDECVFVR
;
A
#
# COMPACT_ATOMS: atom_id res chain seq x y z
N MET A 1 -14.40 16.88 4.88
CA MET A 1 -14.50 15.70 4.00
C MET A 1 -15.30 14.62 4.73
N ALA A 2 -16.03 13.76 4.01
CA ALA A 2 -16.90 12.77 4.66
C ALA A 2 -16.09 11.53 5.09
N LYS A 3 -16.08 11.23 6.40
CA LYS A 3 -15.59 9.94 6.91
C LYS A 3 -16.53 8.83 6.44
N LYS A 4 -16.21 8.16 5.33
CA LYS A 4 -16.86 6.90 4.97
C LYS A 4 -16.34 5.83 5.93
N SER A 5 -17.04 5.61 7.04
CA SER A 5 -16.79 4.42 7.86
C SER A 5 -17.29 3.19 7.09
N LEU A 6 -16.43 2.65 6.22
CA LEU A 6 -16.68 1.39 5.55
C LEU A 6 -16.37 0.30 6.58
N ALA A 7 -17.42 -0.27 7.18
CA ALA A 7 -17.28 -1.32 8.18
C ALA A 7 -16.85 -2.65 7.53
N VAL A 8 -15.56 -2.80 7.20
CA VAL A 8 -14.98 -4.03 6.62
C VAL A 8 -14.73 -5.10 7.68
N GLY A 9 -15.61 -5.17 8.69
CA GLY A 9 -15.57 -6.21 9.70
C GLY A 9 -15.98 -7.56 9.11
N HIS A 10 -15.05 -8.51 9.09
CA HIS A 10 -15.23 -9.95 8.86
C HIS A 10 -16.26 -10.38 7.80
N SER A 11 -15.76 -10.84 6.64
CA SER A 11 -16.52 -11.58 5.60
C SER A 11 -17.61 -10.82 4.83
N ALA A 12 -17.45 -9.50 4.67
CA ALA A 12 -18.23 -8.72 3.70
C ALA A 12 -17.95 -9.17 2.25
N PHE A 13 -18.73 -10.15 1.76
CA PHE A 13 -18.79 -10.54 0.35
C PHE A 13 -19.38 -9.40 -0.50
N PHE A 14 -18.54 -8.43 -0.87
CA PHE A 14 -18.89 -7.37 -1.80
C PHE A 14 -19.21 -7.95 -3.19
N GLN A 15 -20.50 -8.08 -3.51
CA GLN A 15 -20.98 -8.57 -4.82
C GLN A 15 -20.57 -7.65 -6.00
N THR A 16 -20.17 -6.41 -5.71
CA THR A 16 -19.52 -5.48 -6.62
C THR A 16 -18.32 -4.85 -5.91
N LYS A 17 -17.17 -4.74 -6.60
CA LYS A 17 -15.94 -4.19 -5.99
C LYS A 17 -16.17 -2.75 -5.48
N PRO A 18 -15.81 -2.40 -4.24
CA PRO A 18 -16.12 -1.10 -3.66
C PRO A 18 -15.33 0.02 -4.34
N ASN A 19 -16.03 1.03 -4.86
CA ASN A 19 -15.38 2.25 -5.36
C ASN A 19 -14.94 3.11 -4.17
N LEU A 20 -13.62 3.13 -3.91
CA LEU A 20 -13.03 3.89 -2.81
C LEU A 20 -12.66 5.32 -3.19
N ALA A 21 -12.85 5.76 -4.43
CA ALA A 21 -12.39 7.08 -4.88
C ALA A 21 -12.85 8.24 -3.99
N GLU A 22 -11.95 9.20 -3.76
CA GLU A 22 -12.12 10.41 -2.93
C GLU A 22 -12.57 10.12 -1.48
N SER A 23 -12.25 8.93 -0.95
CA SER A 23 -12.55 8.54 0.43
C SER A 23 -11.35 8.74 1.35
N SER A 24 -11.58 9.32 2.53
CA SER A 24 -10.58 9.40 3.59
C SER A 24 -11.01 8.52 4.77
N PHE A 25 -10.09 7.65 5.18
CA PHE A 25 -10.19 6.73 6.31
C PHE A 25 -9.19 7.17 7.38
N THR A 26 -9.63 7.18 8.64
CA THR A 26 -8.79 7.56 9.78
C THR A 26 -9.12 6.65 10.95
N ASP A 27 -8.10 6.05 11.59
CA ASP A 27 -8.29 5.14 12.74
C ASP A 27 -9.29 4.00 12.41
N CYS A 28 -9.08 3.37 11.25
CA CYS A 28 -9.95 2.34 10.68
C CYS A 28 -9.19 1.02 10.56
N ASP A 29 -9.78 -0.08 11.03
CA ASP A 29 -9.24 -1.43 10.88
C ASP A 29 -9.79 -2.10 9.62
N PHE A 30 -8.87 -2.61 8.80
CA PHE A 30 -9.12 -3.38 7.59
C PHE A 30 -8.41 -4.75 7.65
N GLN A 31 -7.86 -5.17 8.79
CA GLN A 31 -6.97 -6.33 8.90
C GLN A 31 -7.53 -7.59 8.19
N GLY A 32 -6.76 -8.13 7.23
CA GLY A 32 -7.15 -9.32 6.45
C GLY A 32 -8.19 -9.08 5.35
N SER A 33 -8.55 -7.82 5.04
CA SER A 33 -9.52 -7.51 3.97
C SER A 33 -8.98 -7.81 2.58
N ASN A 34 -9.89 -8.17 1.67
CA ASN A 34 -9.61 -8.20 0.23
C ASN A 34 -9.97 -6.85 -0.38
N LEU A 35 -8.96 -6.12 -0.87
CA LEU A 35 -9.06 -4.84 -1.58
C LEU A 35 -8.33 -4.93 -2.94
N THR A 36 -8.51 -6.06 -3.64
CA THR A 36 -7.88 -6.38 -4.94
C THR A 36 -8.55 -5.68 -6.12
N SER A 37 -7.80 -5.42 -7.20
CA SER A 37 -8.21 -4.76 -8.45
C SER A 37 -9.28 -3.68 -8.28
N LEU A 38 -9.06 -2.78 -7.32
CA LEU A 38 -9.86 -1.57 -7.10
C LEU A 38 -9.31 -0.42 -7.96
N ASN A 39 -10.15 0.60 -8.16
CA ASN A 39 -9.70 1.92 -8.56
C ASN A 39 -9.76 2.86 -7.34
N ALA A 40 -8.60 3.27 -6.86
CA ALA A 40 -8.40 4.02 -5.64
C ALA A 40 -7.72 5.36 -5.95
N THR A 41 -8.46 6.24 -6.63
CA THR A 41 -8.05 7.63 -6.89
C THR A 41 -8.34 8.52 -5.68
N LYS A 42 -7.36 9.31 -5.23
CA LYS A 42 -7.48 10.29 -4.12
C LYS A 42 -8.00 9.67 -2.82
N VAL A 43 -7.52 8.48 -2.49
CA VAL A 43 -7.87 7.75 -1.26
C VAL A 43 -6.83 8.06 -0.19
N GLU A 44 -7.29 8.30 1.04
CA GLU A 44 -6.43 8.52 2.20
C GLU A 44 -6.64 7.39 3.23
N PHE A 45 -5.54 6.78 3.68
CA PHE A 45 -5.49 5.88 4.82
C PHE A 45 -4.54 6.45 5.88
N SER A 46 -5.10 7.17 6.86
CA SER A 46 -4.34 7.75 7.97
C SER A 46 -4.56 6.93 9.25
N ASP A 47 -3.47 6.52 9.91
CA ASP A 47 -3.50 5.75 11.17
C ASP A 47 -4.33 4.45 11.08
N CYS A 48 -4.41 3.83 9.89
CA CYS A 48 -5.26 2.67 9.62
C CYS A 48 -4.54 1.32 9.81
N GLY A 49 -5.26 0.34 10.34
CA GLY A 49 -4.83 -1.05 10.41
C GLY A 49 -5.01 -1.74 9.04
N LEU A 50 -3.94 -1.84 8.25
CA LEU A 50 -3.93 -2.44 6.92
C LEU A 50 -3.23 -3.82 6.91
N ASN A 51 -3.02 -4.43 8.07
CA ASN A 51 -2.29 -5.69 8.25
C ASN A 51 -2.90 -6.84 7.42
N ARG A 52 -2.07 -7.59 6.69
CA ARG A 52 -2.50 -8.76 5.87
C ARG A 52 -3.60 -8.47 4.85
N VAL A 53 -3.79 -7.20 4.46
CA VAL A 53 -4.73 -6.83 3.39
C VAL A 53 -4.18 -7.29 2.04
N ASP A 54 -5.04 -7.74 1.15
CA ASP A 54 -4.67 -8.00 -0.25
C ASP A 54 -5.04 -6.79 -1.12
N PHE A 55 -4.01 -6.10 -1.63
CA PHE A 55 -4.11 -4.95 -2.53
C PHE A 55 -3.70 -5.29 -3.98
N SER A 56 -3.60 -6.59 -4.32
CA SER A 56 -3.14 -7.02 -5.65
C SER A 56 -4.00 -6.47 -6.79
N GLU A 57 -3.38 -6.12 -7.91
CA GLU A 57 -3.97 -5.51 -9.12
C GLU A 57 -4.62 -4.12 -8.91
N THR A 58 -4.63 -3.56 -7.70
CA THR A 58 -5.27 -2.27 -7.42
C THR A 58 -4.49 -1.10 -7.99
N ARG A 59 -5.22 -0.12 -8.53
CA ARG A 59 -4.66 1.13 -9.05
C ARG A 59 -4.90 2.25 -8.04
N PHE A 60 -3.82 2.74 -7.44
CA PHE A 60 -3.79 3.93 -6.61
C PHE A 60 -3.30 5.12 -7.43
N ILE A 61 -4.04 6.24 -7.38
CA ILE A 61 -3.73 7.47 -8.12
C ILE A 61 -3.92 8.66 -7.18
N GLU A 62 -2.92 9.52 -7.02
CA GLU A 62 -2.98 10.70 -6.12
C GLU A 62 -3.39 10.33 -4.67
N SER A 63 -3.02 9.14 -4.21
CA SER A 63 -3.48 8.55 -2.94
C SER A 63 -2.42 8.57 -1.85
N CYS A 64 -2.86 8.68 -0.60
CA CYS A 64 -2.02 8.92 0.57
C CYS A 64 -2.19 7.82 1.62
N PHE A 65 -1.06 7.34 2.16
CA PHE A 65 -1.00 6.42 3.29
C PHE A 65 -0.10 7.05 4.36
N ARG A 66 -0.61 7.21 5.58
CA ARG A 66 0.07 7.93 6.65
C ARG A 66 -0.04 7.18 7.97
N ALA A 67 1.10 6.88 8.60
CA ALA A 67 1.17 6.09 9.85
C ALA A 67 0.39 4.75 9.80
N ALA A 68 0.09 4.26 8.61
CA ALA A 68 -0.70 3.05 8.40
C ALA A 68 0.17 1.79 8.61
N ASP A 69 -0.46 0.76 9.15
CA ASP A 69 0.21 -0.51 9.45
C ASP A 69 -0.14 -1.56 8.39
N SER A 70 0.68 -1.63 7.33
CA SER A 70 0.50 -2.52 6.18
C SER A 70 1.30 -3.82 6.30
N ARG A 71 1.71 -4.24 7.50
CA ARG A 71 2.61 -5.40 7.67
C ARG A 71 1.97 -6.70 7.18
N ARG A 72 2.77 -7.51 6.50
CA ARG A 72 2.39 -8.81 5.88
C ARG A 72 1.24 -8.74 4.86
N SER A 73 0.99 -7.57 4.29
CA SER A 73 -0.01 -7.35 3.23
C SER A 73 0.54 -7.74 1.86
N THR A 74 -0.35 -8.15 0.96
CA THR A 74 0.01 -8.60 -0.40
C THR A 74 -0.18 -7.46 -1.38
N ILE A 75 0.88 -7.11 -2.13
CA ILE A 75 0.85 -6.04 -3.13
C ILE A 75 1.49 -6.55 -4.43
N LYS A 76 0.67 -7.19 -5.27
CA LYS A 76 1.12 -7.77 -6.55
C LYS A 76 0.41 -7.15 -7.76
N GLY A 77 1.14 -6.73 -8.80
CA GLY A 77 0.55 -6.20 -10.04
C GLY A 77 -0.13 -4.84 -9.87
N SER A 78 0.11 -4.17 -8.75
CA SER A 78 -0.56 -2.94 -8.33
C SER A 78 0.18 -1.72 -8.88
N ILE A 79 -0.55 -0.63 -9.15
CA ILE A 79 -0.01 0.58 -9.77
C ILE A 79 -0.22 1.76 -8.82
N PHE A 80 0.83 2.54 -8.58
CA PHE A 80 0.85 3.67 -7.67
C PHE A 80 1.36 4.92 -8.40
N SER A 81 0.43 5.77 -8.83
CA SER A 81 0.72 7.01 -9.56
C SER A 81 0.55 8.22 -8.64
N CYS A 82 1.54 9.10 -8.54
CA CYS A 82 1.52 10.32 -7.71
C CYS A 82 1.16 10.05 -6.23
N CYS A 83 1.51 8.86 -5.71
CA CYS A 83 1.11 8.41 -4.38
C CYS A 83 2.13 8.76 -3.30
N LYS A 84 1.66 8.97 -2.06
CA LYS A 84 2.52 9.29 -0.91
C LYS A 84 2.37 8.27 0.21
N PHE A 85 3.48 7.74 0.67
CA PHE A 85 3.61 6.90 1.86
C PHE A 85 4.44 7.65 2.92
N GLU A 86 3.87 7.90 4.09
CA GLU A 86 4.52 8.60 5.21
C GLU A 86 4.42 7.74 6.49
N SER A 87 5.57 7.35 7.05
CA SER A 87 5.66 6.53 8.27
C SER A 87 4.90 5.19 8.21
N VAL A 88 4.76 4.60 7.01
CA VAL A 88 4.04 3.32 6.80
C VAL A 88 4.94 2.13 7.13
N LEU A 89 4.37 1.12 7.79
CA LEU A 89 5.05 -0.14 8.09
C LEU A 89 4.75 -1.19 7.00
N PHE A 90 5.78 -1.67 6.31
CA PHE A 90 5.72 -2.70 5.27
C PHE A 90 6.45 -3.98 5.65
N ASP A 91 6.69 -4.23 6.95
CA ASP A 91 7.42 -5.42 7.42
C ASP A 91 6.76 -6.73 6.91
N GLY A 92 7.50 -7.51 6.12
CA GLY A 92 7.01 -8.73 5.49
C GLY A 92 6.00 -8.54 4.35
N VAL A 93 5.95 -7.35 3.73
CA VAL A 93 5.20 -7.10 2.49
C VAL A 93 6.06 -7.47 1.29
N THR A 94 5.47 -8.17 0.33
CA THR A 94 6.06 -8.39 -0.99
C THR A 94 5.48 -7.41 -1.99
N PHE A 95 6.34 -6.70 -2.71
CA PHE A 95 6.00 -5.84 -3.84
C PHE A 95 6.44 -6.53 -5.14
N LYS A 96 5.54 -7.25 -5.81
CA LYS A 96 5.86 -8.00 -7.04
C LYS A 96 5.06 -7.49 -8.24
N ASP A 97 5.71 -7.32 -9.40
CA ASP A 97 5.09 -6.90 -10.66
C ASP A 97 4.42 -5.50 -10.56
N CYS A 98 4.81 -4.66 -9.60
CA CYS A 98 4.17 -3.38 -9.31
C CYS A 98 4.82 -2.19 -10.04
N ILE A 99 4.05 -1.14 -10.31
CA ILE A 99 4.54 0.07 -10.98
C ILE A 99 4.40 1.27 -10.04
N PHE A 100 5.47 2.03 -9.88
CA PHE A 100 5.50 3.25 -9.08
C PHE A 100 5.92 4.42 -9.97
N THR A 101 5.02 5.39 -10.13
CA THR A 101 5.23 6.61 -10.94
C THR A 101 4.96 7.81 -10.04
N ASP A 102 5.93 8.73 -9.93
CA ASP A 102 5.86 9.88 -9.00
C ASP A 102 5.52 9.51 -7.54
N ALA A 103 5.87 8.29 -7.12
CA ALA A 103 5.61 7.81 -5.77
C ALA A 103 6.65 8.32 -4.76
N LEU A 104 6.19 8.76 -3.59
CA LEU A 104 7.04 9.28 -2.51
C LEU A 104 6.95 8.38 -1.27
N PHE A 105 8.11 7.97 -0.75
CA PHE A 105 8.24 7.22 0.49
C PHE A 105 9.05 8.05 1.50
N ILE A 106 8.45 8.29 2.66
CA ILE A 106 8.99 9.14 3.73
C ILE A 106 8.90 8.38 5.05
N HIS A 107 10.03 8.15 5.73
CA HIS A 107 10.11 7.43 7.01
C HIS A 107 9.44 6.03 7.03
N CYS A 108 9.20 5.44 5.86
CA CYS A 108 8.57 4.13 5.75
C CYS A 108 9.58 3.03 6.11
N ARG A 109 9.09 1.88 6.59
CA ARG A 109 9.93 0.77 7.04
C ARG A 109 9.60 -0.51 6.29
N ILE A 110 10.62 -1.33 6.04
CA ILE A 110 10.49 -2.76 5.76
C ILE A 110 11.45 -3.56 6.64
N ILE A 111 11.16 -4.85 6.83
CA ILE A 111 12.07 -5.82 7.44
C ILE A 111 12.29 -6.94 6.42
N ASP A 112 13.55 -7.35 6.20
CA ASP A 112 13.93 -8.41 5.25
C ASP A 112 13.79 -9.83 5.82
N GLU A 113 14.05 -10.85 5.01
CA GLU A 113 14.01 -12.27 5.39
C GLU A 113 15.05 -12.64 6.47
N THR A 114 16.09 -11.81 6.66
CA THR A 114 17.09 -11.98 7.72
C THR A 114 16.64 -11.36 9.05
N GLY A 115 15.50 -10.65 9.05
CA GLY A 115 14.99 -9.88 10.18
C GLY A 115 15.60 -8.49 10.34
N LYS A 116 16.42 -8.03 9.39
CA LYS A 116 17.04 -6.71 9.42
C LYS A 116 16.03 -5.64 8.98
N THR A 117 15.99 -4.56 9.75
CA THR A 117 15.15 -3.38 9.45
C THR A 117 15.85 -2.46 8.46
N HIS A 118 15.09 -2.01 7.45
CA HIS A 118 15.51 -0.98 6.49
C HIS A 118 14.49 0.16 6.47
N LEU A 119 14.96 1.38 6.16
CA LEU A 119 14.11 2.54 5.94
C LEU A 119 13.99 2.78 4.45
N LEU A 120 12.75 2.81 3.95
CA LEU A 120 12.46 3.07 2.54
C LEU A 120 12.51 4.58 2.28
N THR A 121 13.45 5.01 1.46
CA THR A 121 13.65 6.41 1.05
C THR A 121 13.39 6.56 -0.45
N LYS A 122 13.28 7.80 -0.94
CA LYS A 122 13.16 8.07 -2.39
C LYS A 122 14.33 7.50 -3.20
N ALA A 123 15.54 7.44 -2.63
CA ALA A 123 16.73 6.96 -3.32
C ALA A 123 16.67 5.47 -3.66
N ASP A 124 16.05 4.67 -2.78
CA ASP A 124 15.87 3.21 -2.96
C ASP A 124 14.97 2.86 -4.16
N PHE A 125 14.26 3.84 -4.71
CA PHE A 125 13.32 3.71 -5.82
C PHE A 125 13.75 4.45 -7.10
N GLU A 126 14.87 5.17 -7.08
CA GLU A 126 15.35 5.93 -8.25
C GLU A 126 16.31 5.18 -9.17
N GLN A 127 16.72 3.95 -8.82
CA GLN A 127 17.68 3.14 -9.59
C GLN A 127 17.15 1.76 -10.03
N GLY A 128 15.85 1.64 -10.32
CA GLY A 128 15.27 0.41 -10.91
C GLY A 128 15.49 -0.84 -10.05
N SER A 129 15.41 -0.66 -8.74
CA SER A 129 16.12 -1.47 -7.76
C SER A 129 15.57 -2.88 -7.59
N SER A 130 16.39 -3.90 -7.85
CA SER A 130 16.15 -5.26 -7.37
C SER A 130 16.52 -5.36 -5.89
N TYR A 131 15.56 -5.17 -4.99
CA TYR A 131 15.81 -5.23 -3.55
C TYR A 131 15.75 -6.68 -3.06
N ALA A 132 16.90 -7.35 -3.06
CA ALA A 132 17.10 -8.66 -2.45
C ALA A 132 16.99 -8.57 -0.90
N GLY A 133 15.74 -8.42 -0.44
CA GLY A 133 15.30 -8.30 0.95
C GLY A 133 13.76 -8.24 1.09
N ASN A 134 13.09 -9.39 1.20
CA ASN A 134 11.65 -9.72 1.33
C ASN A 134 10.59 -9.61 0.17
N GLN A 135 10.81 -9.32 -1.11
CA GLN A 135 11.91 -8.80 -1.93
C GLN A 135 11.22 -7.87 -2.99
N ILE A 136 11.98 -7.04 -3.73
CA ILE A 136 11.46 -6.19 -4.82
C ILE A 136 12.14 -6.62 -6.12
N ASP A 137 11.54 -7.50 -6.91
CA ASP A 137 12.25 -8.16 -8.03
C ASP A 137 11.89 -7.65 -9.43
N GLU A 138 10.62 -7.30 -9.66
CA GLU A 138 10.08 -6.92 -10.98
C GLU A 138 9.22 -5.64 -10.89
N CYS A 139 9.62 -4.69 -10.04
CA CYS A 139 8.92 -3.41 -9.90
C CYS A 139 9.52 -2.33 -10.82
N VAL A 140 8.66 -1.63 -11.57
CA VAL A 140 9.08 -0.57 -12.50
C VAL A 140 8.90 0.79 -11.85
N PHE A 141 9.99 1.54 -11.75
CA PHE A 141 10.01 2.90 -11.21
C PHE A 141 10.15 3.92 -12.34
N VAL A 142 9.22 4.88 -12.40
CA VAL A 142 9.13 5.90 -13.46
C VAL A 142 9.16 7.29 -12.83
N ARG A 143 9.98 8.17 -13.41
CA ARG A 143 10.08 9.62 -13.15
C ARG A 143 9.44 10.42 -14.29
#